data_AF-A0A8X7SSH4-F1
#
_entry.id   AF-A0A8X7SSH4-F1
#
_cell.length_a   1.000
_cell.length_b   1.000
_cell.length_c   1.000
_cell.angle_alpha   90.00
_cell.angle_beta   90.00
_cell.angle_gamma   90.00
#
_symmetry.space_group_name_H-M   'P 1'
#
loop_
_entity.id
_entity.type
_entity.pdbx_description
1 polymer ?
#
loop_
_entity_poly.entity_id
_entity_poly.type
_entity_poly.pdbx_seq_one_letter_code
_entity_poly.pdbx_strand_id
1 'polypeptide(L)'
;QGSSSGGDENQGGSDIQADLDAISAASSTEHDAAPKSQSKKRARVNPRAEPKLTELEQRLIWLDLAQSHVYALKHFKYESNADERIRVMKRGAWRLIEQGAKLSRRTDMAVVIALAPLDNGKASVDDVVYVSPNLCDAARPALRGMAQTFRNEFTKTMHGYREAGRADAARQMEANKRLMAEKAELLAQNAELQAQIQRLSASTSGSNTQSRSDIPSSSSASRSSSVA
;
A
#
# COMPACT_ATOMS: atom_id res chain seq x y z
N GLN A 1 -67.76 -47.46 4.71
CA GLN A 1 -67.28 -47.92 3.40
C GLN A 1 -67.33 -46.71 2.47
N GLY A 2 -66.21 -46.39 1.82
CA GLY A 2 -65.86 -45.06 1.33
C GLY A 2 -66.58 -44.60 0.07
N SER A 3 -66.74 -43.28 -0.04
CA SER A 3 -67.31 -42.55 -1.17
C SER A 3 -66.24 -41.76 -1.92
N SER A 4 -66.33 -41.86 -3.26
CA SER A 4 -66.00 -40.91 -4.33
C SER A 4 -64.68 -40.13 -4.37
N SER A 5 -63.81 -40.60 -5.28
CA SER A 5 -63.07 -39.79 -6.27
C SER A 5 -64.04 -38.87 -7.05
N GLY A 6 -63.77 -37.63 -7.45
CA GLY A 6 -62.51 -36.89 -7.61
C GLY A 6 -62.51 -36.27 -9.02
N GLY A 7 -62.40 -34.93 -9.10
CA GLY A 7 -62.00 -34.19 -10.31
C GLY A 7 -63.05 -33.21 -10.87
N ASP A 8 -62.88 -31.93 -10.54
CA ASP A 8 -63.45 -30.78 -11.27
C ASP A 8 -62.35 -29.73 -11.52
N GLU A 9 -62.58 -28.94 -12.57
CA GLU A 9 -61.67 -28.19 -13.44
C GLU A 9 -61.06 -26.91 -12.80
N ASN A 10 -59.95 -26.36 -13.35
CA ASN A 10 -59.97 -25.17 -14.24
C ASN A 10 -58.59 -24.48 -14.47
N GLN A 11 -58.45 -23.88 -15.68
CA GLN A 11 -57.57 -22.77 -16.14
C GLN A 11 -56.03 -23.00 -16.15
N GLY A 12 -55.25 -22.72 -17.19
CA GLY A 12 -55.35 -21.80 -18.34
C GLY A 12 -54.14 -20.83 -18.32
N GLY A 13 -53.29 -20.81 -19.36
CA GLY A 13 -52.29 -19.71 -19.51
C GLY A 13 -50.93 -20.02 -20.17
N SER A 14 -50.92 -20.05 -21.50
CA SER A 14 -49.94 -19.48 -22.46
C SER A 14 -48.41 -19.72 -22.35
N ASP A 15 -47.92 -20.38 -23.41
CA ASP A 15 -46.57 -20.46 -23.94
C ASP A 15 -45.95 -19.11 -24.32
N ILE A 16 -44.87 -18.68 -23.63
CA ILE A 16 -43.95 -17.65 -24.13
C ILE A 16 -42.55 -17.90 -23.53
N GLN A 17 -41.78 -18.86 -24.04
CA GLN A 17 -40.32 -18.86 -23.81
C GLN A 17 -39.52 -19.74 -24.80
N ALA A 18 -39.97 -19.86 -26.05
CA ALA A 18 -39.32 -20.70 -27.07
C ALA A 18 -38.87 -19.94 -28.34
N ASP A 19 -38.85 -18.60 -28.33
CA ASP A 19 -38.62 -17.78 -29.54
C ASP A 19 -37.59 -16.65 -29.34
N LEU A 20 -36.36 -16.97 -28.92
CA LEU A 20 -35.23 -16.02 -28.96
C LEU A 20 -33.92 -16.61 -29.51
N ASP A 21 -33.92 -17.86 -29.99
CA ASP A 21 -32.77 -18.53 -30.61
C ASP A 21 -32.75 -18.43 -32.16
N ALA A 22 -33.67 -17.66 -32.77
CA ALA A 22 -33.86 -17.63 -34.22
C ALA A 22 -33.42 -16.32 -34.94
N ILE A 23 -32.65 -15.43 -34.30
CA ILE A 23 -32.15 -14.20 -34.93
C ILE A 23 -30.68 -13.93 -34.60
N SER A 24 -29.77 -14.80 -35.06
CA SER A 24 -28.34 -14.43 -35.20
C SER A 24 -27.56 -15.32 -36.16
N ALA A 25 -28.22 -15.84 -37.20
CA ALA A 25 -27.57 -16.70 -38.19
C ALA A 25 -28.06 -16.38 -39.61
N ALA A 26 -27.72 -15.19 -40.12
CA ALA A 26 -27.49 -14.91 -41.55
C ALA A 26 -27.29 -13.40 -41.78
N SER A 27 -26.05 -12.94 -41.87
CA SER A 27 -25.68 -11.81 -42.73
C SER A 27 -24.15 -11.70 -42.80
N SER A 28 -23.57 -12.46 -43.72
CA SER A 28 -22.19 -12.29 -44.17
C SER A 28 -22.24 -11.49 -45.48
N THR A 29 -21.64 -10.30 -45.53
CA THR A 29 -20.81 -9.78 -46.65
C THR A 29 -20.29 -8.36 -46.37
N GLU A 30 -19.02 -8.32 -45.99
CA GLU A 30 -17.90 -7.47 -46.43
C GLU A 30 -18.02 -5.96 -46.78
N HIS A 31 -16.95 -5.27 -46.33
CA HIS A 31 -16.34 -4.00 -46.74
C HIS A 31 -16.77 -2.70 -46.04
N ASP A 32 -15.99 -2.26 -45.04
CA ASP A 32 -15.13 -1.10 -45.26
C ASP A 32 -13.99 -1.01 -44.22
N ALA A 33 -12.85 -0.50 -44.66
CA ALA A 33 -11.59 -0.48 -43.92
C ALA A 33 -11.61 0.57 -42.80
N ALA A 34 -11.59 0.12 -41.53
CA ALA A 34 -11.31 0.96 -40.36
C ALA A 34 -9.93 0.59 -39.76
N PRO A 35 -9.13 1.58 -39.33
CA PRO A 35 -7.71 1.40 -39.12
C PRO A 35 -7.44 0.45 -37.95
N LYS A 36 -6.50 -0.48 -38.18
CA LYS A 36 -5.94 -1.38 -37.17
C LYS A 36 -5.53 -0.55 -35.96
N SER A 37 -6.36 -0.56 -34.92
CA SER A 37 -5.98 -0.01 -33.63
C SER A 37 -4.70 -0.74 -33.23
N GLN A 38 -3.61 0.01 -33.13
CA GLN A 38 -2.36 -0.49 -32.61
C GLN A 38 -2.66 -0.92 -31.18
N SER A 39 -2.96 -2.20 -31.02
CA SER A 39 -2.94 -2.85 -29.72
C SER A 39 -1.54 -2.58 -29.18
N LYS A 40 -1.44 -1.64 -28.23
CA LYS A 40 -0.23 -1.44 -27.43
C LYS A 40 0.11 -2.83 -26.91
N LYS A 41 1.09 -3.48 -27.53
CA LYS A 41 1.67 -4.73 -27.07
C LYS A 41 2.00 -4.48 -25.62
N ARG A 42 1.20 -5.03 -24.71
CA ARG A 42 1.49 -4.99 -23.27
C ARG A 42 2.91 -5.51 -23.19
N ALA A 43 3.83 -4.65 -22.76
CA ALA A 43 5.21 -5.05 -22.54
C ALA A 43 5.14 -6.34 -21.73
N ARG A 44 5.66 -7.44 -22.30
CA ARG A 44 5.82 -8.67 -21.55
C ARG A 44 6.72 -8.27 -20.38
N VAL A 45 6.12 -8.08 -19.22
CA VAL A 45 6.85 -7.97 -17.96
C VAL A 45 7.60 -9.28 -17.90
N ASN A 46 8.92 -9.22 -18.10
CA ASN A 46 9.76 -10.40 -17.97
C ASN A 46 9.40 -11.03 -16.63
N PRO A 47 8.96 -12.30 -16.60
CA PRO A 47 8.72 -12.96 -15.33
C PRO A 47 10.02 -12.83 -14.53
N ARG A 48 9.90 -12.26 -13.34
CA ARG A 48 11.01 -12.12 -12.41
C ARG A 48 11.65 -13.50 -12.30
N ALA A 49 12.98 -13.59 -12.40
CA ALA A 49 13.70 -14.85 -12.21
C ALA A 49 13.57 -15.26 -10.75
N GLU A 50 12.44 -15.86 -10.39
CA GLU A 50 12.23 -16.49 -9.11
C GLU A 50 13.12 -17.74 -9.07
N PRO A 51 13.85 -17.98 -7.96
CA PRO A 51 14.61 -19.22 -7.80
C PRO A 51 13.66 -20.40 -8.00
N LYS A 52 14.05 -21.38 -8.83
CA LYS A 52 13.29 -22.62 -8.96
C LYS A 52 13.45 -23.43 -7.67
N LEU A 53 12.53 -23.22 -6.73
CA LEU A 53 12.46 -23.95 -5.47
C LEU A 53 11.82 -25.32 -5.70
N THR A 54 12.40 -26.35 -5.07
CA THR A 54 11.77 -27.67 -4.92
C THR A 54 10.55 -27.58 -4.01
N GLU A 55 9.66 -28.57 -4.07
CA GLU A 55 8.44 -28.60 -3.23
C GLU A 55 8.77 -28.58 -1.73
N LEU A 56 9.82 -29.32 -1.32
CA LEU A 56 10.26 -29.37 0.07
C LEU A 56 10.73 -27.98 0.55
N GLU A 57 11.51 -27.28 -0.26
CA GLU A 57 11.97 -25.92 0.06
C GLU A 57 10.79 -24.94 0.14
N GLN A 58 9.81 -25.05 -0.76
CA GLN A 58 8.61 -24.22 -0.72
C GLN A 58 7.84 -24.41 0.59
N ARG A 59 7.68 -25.66 1.05
CA ARG A 59 6.99 -25.95 2.31
C ARG A 59 7.75 -25.38 3.50
N LEU A 60 9.08 -25.56 3.54
CA LEU A 60 9.91 -25.02 4.63
C LEU A 60 9.84 -23.49 4.71
N ILE A 61 9.84 -22.82 3.56
CA ILE A 61 9.78 -21.35 3.50
C ILE A 61 8.38 -20.86 3.89
N TRP A 62 7.33 -21.36 3.24
CA TRP A 62 5.99 -20.75 3.33
C TRP A 62 5.15 -21.20 4.52
N LEU A 63 5.46 -22.35 5.13
CA LEU A 63 4.77 -22.81 6.34
C LEU A 63 5.39 -22.24 7.64
N ASP A 64 6.59 -21.66 7.57
CA ASP A 64 7.24 -20.95 8.67
C ASP A 64 7.14 -19.44 8.48
N LEU A 65 6.52 -18.75 9.44
CA LEU A 65 6.34 -17.30 9.41
C LEU A 65 7.67 -16.54 9.41
N ALA A 66 8.68 -17.01 10.14
CA ALA A 66 9.97 -16.32 10.20
C ALA A 66 10.73 -16.46 8.88
N GLN A 67 10.77 -17.66 8.32
CA GLN A 67 11.45 -17.93 7.06
C GLN A 67 10.75 -17.29 5.87
N SER A 68 9.43 -17.35 5.80
CA SER A 68 8.65 -16.68 4.75
C SER A 68 8.90 -15.18 4.74
N HIS A 69 9.01 -14.54 5.91
CA HIS A 69 9.32 -13.11 6.02
C HIS A 69 10.72 -12.78 5.46
N VAL A 70 11.75 -13.50 5.90
CA VAL A 70 13.14 -13.30 5.43
C VAL A 70 13.26 -13.54 3.93
N TYR A 71 12.65 -14.62 3.44
CA TYR A 71 12.64 -14.93 2.01
C TYR A 71 11.92 -13.84 1.21
N ALA A 72 10.77 -13.37 1.69
CA ALA A 72 9.99 -12.35 1.01
C ALA A 72 10.76 -11.03 0.89
N LEU A 73 11.40 -10.57 1.96
CA LEU A 73 12.21 -9.35 1.96
C LEU A 73 13.42 -9.44 1.04
N LYS A 74 14.03 -10.63 0.94
CA LYS A 74 15.20 -10.86 0.08
C LYS A 74 14.83 -10.87 -1.41
N HIS A 75 13.68 -11.47 -1.74
CA HIS A 75 13.34 -11.78 -3.14
C HIS A 75 12.32 -10.84 -3.75
N PHE A 76 11.47 -10.18 -2.97
CA PHE A 76 10.45 -9.24 -3.45
C PHE A 76 10.76 -7.82 -3.00
N LYS A 77 10.56 -6.86 -3.91
CA LYS A 77 10.78 -5.44 -3.62
C LYS A 77 9.44 -4.82 -3.27
N TYR A 78 9.43 -4.03 -2.20
CA TYR A 78 8.29 -3.18 -1.88
C TYR A 78 8.13 -2.11 -2.97
N GLU A 79 6.90 -1.92 -3.44
CA GLU A 79 6.58 -0.88 -4.42
C GLU A 79 6.34 0.45 -3.69
N SER A 80 7.12 1.48 -4.02
CA SER A 80 7.04 2.77 -3.34
C SER A 80 5.87 3.63 -3.82
N ASN A 81 5.43 3.45 -5.07
CA ASN A 81 4.29 4.16 -5.61
C ASN A 81 2.95 3.59 -5.10
N ALA A 82 2.13 4.43 -4.47
CA ALA A 82 0.84 4.03 -3.92
C ALA A 82 -0.14 3.49 -4.97
N ASP A 83 -0.22 4.13 -6.14
CA ASP A 83 -1.16 3.74 -7.20
C ASP A 83 -0.77 2.39 -7.82
N GLU A 84 0.53 2.13 -7.98
CA GLU A 84 1.03 0.83 -8.44
C GLU A 84 0.79 -0.25 -7.40
N ARG A 85 1.01 0.03 -6.10
CA ARG A 85 0.66 -0.91 -5.01
C ARG A 85 -0.80 -1.32 -5.08
N ILE A 86 -1.70 -0.35 -5.18
CA ILE A 86 -3.15 -0.61 -5.27
C ILE A 86 -3.46 -1.48 -6.49
N ARG A 87 -2.84 -1.20 -7.64
CA ARG A 87 -3.06 -1.96 -8.86
C ARG A 87 -2.57 -3.40 -8.76
N VAL A 88 -1.37 -3.61 -8.20
CA VAL A 88 -0.79 -4.94 -7.98
C VAL A 88 -1.67 -5.71 -6.99
N MET A 89 -2.05 -5.08 -5.89
CA MET A 89 -2.90 -5.69 -4.86
C MET A 89 -4.26 -6.09 -5.41
N LYS A 90 -4.98 -5.22 -6.13
CA LYS A 90 -6.30 -5.55 -6.70
C LYS A 90 -6.23 -6.77 -7.63
N ARG A 91 -5.18 -6.87 -8.47
CA ARG A 91 -4.99 -8.02 -9.37
C ARG A 91 -4.60 -9.29 -8.61
N GLY A 92 -3.73 -9.16 -7.61
CA GLY A 92 -3.27 -10.29 -6.80
C GLY A 92 -4.36 -10.85 -5.90
N ALA A 93 -5.13 -9.98 -5.25
CA ALA A 93 -6.19 -10.31 -4.31
C ALA A 93 -7.23 -11.23 -4.95
N TRP A 94 -7.77 -10.86 -6.11
CA TRP A 94 -8.75 -11.70 -6.81
C TRP A 94 -8.21 -13.08 -7.15
N ARG A 95 -6.96 -13.17 -7.64
CA ARG A 95 -6.34 -14.45 -7.98
C ARG A 95 -6.13 -15.34 -6.76
N LEU A 96 -5.70 -14.76 -5.64
CA LEU A 96 -5.54 -15.50 -4.38
C LEU A 96 -6.89 -16.03 -3.89
N ILE A 97 -7.93 -15.19 -3.90
CA ILE A 97 -9.30 -15.58 -3.54
C ILE A 97 -9.79 -16.70 -4.45
N GLU A 98 -9.60 -16.57 -5.76
CA GLU A 98 -10.00 -17.59 -6.73
C GLU A 98 -9.30 -18.94 -6.48
N GLN A 99 -7.99 -18.94 -6.22
CA GLN A 99 -7.25 -20.17 -5.91
C GLN A 99 -7.66 -20.78 -4.57
N GLY A 100 -7.85 -19.94 -3.54
CA GLY A 100 -8.37 -20.39 -2.25
C GLY A 100 -9.77 -20.99 -2.35
N ALA A 101 -10.64 -20.39 -3.16
CA ALA A 101 -11.97 -20.91 -3.45
C ALA A 101 -11.91 -22.28 -4.14
N LYS A 102 -11.11 -22.40 -5.20
CA LYS A 102 -10.90 -23.69 -5.89
C LYS A 102 -10.35 -24.76 -4.96
N LEU A 103 -9.36 -24.42 -4.12
CA LEU A 103 -8.79 -25.33 -3.14
C LEU A 103 -9.87 -25.80 -2.16
N SER A 104 -10.54 -24.87 -1.49
CA SER A 104 -11.60 -25.19 -0.51
C SER A 104 -12.68 -26.10 -1.08
N ARG A 105 -13.10 -25.87 -2.34
CA ARG A 105 -14.13 -26.68 -2.99
C ARG A 105 -13.64 -28.08 -3.36
N ARG A 106 -12.36 -28.23 -3.73
CA ARG A 106 -11.78 -29.51 -4.16
C ARG A 106 -11.39 -30.42 -2.99
N THR A 107 -11.05 -29.84 -1.85
CA THR A 107 -10.49 -30.59 -0.71
C THR A 107 -11.34 -30.52 0.56
N ASP A 108 -12.48 -29.82 0.52
CA ASP A 108 -13.32 -29.48 1.68
C ASP A 108 -12.55 -28.81 2.83
N MET A 109 -11.45 -28.13 2.52
CA MET A 109 -10.66 -27.39 3.50
C MET A 109 -11.32 -26.05 3.85
N ALA A 110 -11.28 -25.69 5.12
CA ALA A 110 -11.60 -24.35 5.59
C ALA A 110 -10.50 -23.38 5.15
N VAL A 111 -10.85 -22.36 4.35
CA VAL A 111 -9.91 -21.38 3.83
C VAL A 111 -10.43 -19.98 4.13
N VAL A 112 -9.59 -19.17 4.75
CA VAL A 112 -9.83 -17.75 5.00
C VAL A 112 -8.67 -16.96 4.41
N ILE A 113 -9.00 -15.93 3.62
CA ILE A 113 -8.00 -15.04 3.00
C ILE A 113 -8.39 -13.63 3.39
N ALA A 114 -7.50 -12.96 4.12
CA ALA A 114 -7.70 -11.58 4.57
C ALA A 114 -6.57 -10.71 4.03
N LEU A 115 -6.95 -9.59 3.42
CA LEU A 115 -6.06 -8.65 2.77
C LEU A 115 -6.48 -7.25 3.17
N ALA A 116 -5.55 -6.49 3.75
CA ALA A 116 -5.78 -5.11 4.13
C ALA A 116 -4.57 -4.26 3.73
N PRO A 117 -4.77 -3.10 3.08
CA PRO A 117 -3.67 -2.17 2.87
C PRO A 117 -3.20 -1.60 4.20
N LEU A 118 -1.88 -1.64 4.42
CA LEU A 118 -1.23 -1.07 5.61
C LEU A 118 -0.89 0.42 5.45
N ASP A 119 -1.06 0.96 4.25
CA ASP A 119 -0.73 2.36 3.97
C ASP A 119 -1.84 3.30 4.47
N ASN A 120 -1.43 4.44 5.02
CA ASN A 120 -2.30 5.52 5.51
C ASN A 120 -2.57 6.60 4.45
N GLY A 121 -2.13 6.39 3.21
CA GLY A 121 -2.33 7.31 2.10
C GLY A 121 -3.82 7.61 1.79
N LYS A 122 -4.06 8.72 1.09
CA LYS A 122 -5.42 9.21 0.73
C LYS A 122 -6.28 8.21 -0.06
N ALA A 123 -5.67 7.25 -0.74
CA ALA A 123 -6.37 6.20 -1.48
C ALA A 123 -6.34 4.89 -0.68
N SER A 124 -7.11 4.81 0.41
CA SER A 124 -7.26 3.52 1.10
C SER A 124 -8.19 2.62 0.30
N VAL A 125 -7.69 1.46 -0.09
CA VAL A 125 -8.55 0.39 -0.62
C VAL A 125 -9.25 -0.30 0.54
N ASP A 126 -10.46 -0.75 0.32
CA ASP A 126 -11.22 -1.47 1.34
C ASP A 126 -10.55 -2.78 1.75
N ASP A 127 -10.80 -3.18 3.00
CA ASP A 127 -10.39 -4.48 3.53
C ASP A 127 -11.15 -5.60 2.81
N VAL A 128 -10.41 -6.59 2.33
CA VAL A 128 -10.97 -7.74 1.62
C VAL A 128 -10.81 -8.97 2.51
N VAL A 129 -11.95 -9.55 2.91
CA VAL A 129 -11.99 -10.82 3.64
C VAL A 129 -12.84 -11.80 2.85
N TYR A 130 -12.19 -12.84 2.35
CA TYR A 130 -12.83 -13.99 1.74
C TYR A 130 -12.87 -15.15 2.74
N VAL A 131 -14.02 -15.82 2.81
CA VAL A 131 -14.25 -17.00 3.62
C VAL A 131 -14.84 -18.09 2.73
N SER A 132 -14.32 -19.31 2.82
CA SER A 132 -14.76 -20.43 2.01
C SER A 132 -16.22 -20.85 2.28
N PRO A 133 -16.94 -21.39 1.27
CA PRO A 133 -18.37 -21.71 1.39
C PRO A 133 -18.71 -22.70 2.52
N ASN A 134 -17.82 -23.67 2.78
CA ASN A 134 -18.00 -24.66 3.85
C ASN A 134 -17.97 -24.06 5.27
N LEU A 135 -17.31 -22.91 5.45
CA LEU A 135 -17.37 -22.14 6.69
C LEU A 135 -18.63 -21.27 6.78
N CYS A 136 -19.15 -20.83 5.63
CA CYS A 136 -20.35 -20.00 5.54
C CYS A 136 -21.66 -20.81 5.51
N ASP A 137 -21.60 -22.14 5.55
CA ASP A 137 -22.76 -23.02 5.49
C ASP A 137 -23.75 -22.74 6.63
N ALA A 138 -25.03 -22.57 6.28
CA ALA A 138 -26.11 -22.34 7.26
C ALA A 138 -26.34 -23.57 8.15
N ALA A 139 -26.06 -24.77 7.64
CA ALA A 139 -26.19 -26.01 8.40
C ALA A 139 -25.09 -26.15 9.48
N ARG A 140 -24.04 -25.32 9.44
CA ARG A 140 -22.89 -25.38 10.35
C ARG A 140 -22.71 -24.05 11.11
N PRO A 141 -23.60 -23.72 12.07
CA PRO A 141 -23.62 -22.41 12.72
C PRO A 141 -22.32 -22.11 13.51
N ALA A 142 -21.67 -23.13 14.09
CA ALA A 142 -20.40 -22.95 14.79
C ALA A 142 -19.26 -22.49 13.87
N LEU A 143 -19.15 -23.08 12.67
CA LEU A 143 -18.15 -22.69 11.67
C LEU A 143 -18.43 -21.29 11.14
N ARG A 144 -19.70 -20.96 10.91
CA ARG A 144 -20.12 -19.62 10.51
C ARG A 144 -19.79 -18.59 11.59
N GLY A 145 -20.04 -18.91 12.86
CA GLY A 145 -19.67 -18.06 13.99
C GLY A 145 -18.17 -17.79 14.03
N MET A 146 -17.34 -18.82 13.88
CA MET A 146 -15.88 -18.69 13.82
C MET A 146 -15.43 -17.78 12.66
N ALA A 147 -16.00 -17.94 11.47
CA ALA A 147 -15.70 -17.08 10.32
C ALA A 147 -16.11 -15.62 10.55
N GLN A 148 -17.26 -15.39 11.18
CA GLN A 148 -17.72 -14.05 11.55
C GLN A 148 -16.80 -13.40 12.59
N THR A 149 -16.42 -14.13 13.64
CA THR A 149 -15.47 -13.65 14.66
C THR A 149 -14.15 -13.24 14.03
N PHE A 150 -13.58 -14.11 13.19
CA PHE A 150 -12.33 -13.80 12.49
C PHE A 150 -12.45 -12.52 11.65
N ARG A 151 -13.51 -12.40 10.85
CA ARG A 151 -13.74 -11.21 10.01
C ARG A 151 -13.84 -9.94 10.85
N ASN A 152 -14.57 -10.00 11.96
CA ASN A 152 -14.79 -8.86 12.84
C ASN A 152 -13.49 -8.45 13.55
N GLU A 153 -12.74 -9.41 14.09
CA GLU A 153 -11.46 -9.15 14.75
C GLU A 153 -10.42 -8.59 13.79
N PHE A 154 -10.31 -9.16 12.58
CA PHE A 154 -9.41 -8.66 11.55
C PHE A 154 -9.72 -7.20 11.19
N THR A 155 -10.99 -6.92 10.89
CA THR A 155 -11.42 -5.57 10.51
C THR A 155 -11.18 -4.56 11.65
N LYS A 156 -11.53 -4.95 12.89
CA LYS A 156 -11.33 -4.11 14.07
C LYS A 156 -9.85 -3.80 14.31
N THR A 157 -9.00 -4.81 14.22
CA THR A 157 -7.55 -4.65 14.46
C THR A 157 -6.91 -3.80 13.37
N MET A 158 -7.29 -3.99 12.12
CA MET A 158 -6.82 -3.16 11.00
C MET A 158 -7.25 -1.70 11.12
N HIS A 159 -8.48 -1.45 11.58
CA HIS A 159 -8.94 -0.10 11.87
C HIS A 159 -8.10 0.58 12.95
N GLY A 160 -7.87 -0.12 14.08
CA GLY A 160 -7.04 0.39 15.17
C GLY A 160 -5.59 0.68 14.74
N TYR A 161 -5.00 -0.17 13.89
CA TYR A 161 -3.68 0.06 13.33
C TYR A 161 -3.63 1.36 12.50
N ARG A 162 -4.62 1.61 11.64
CA ARG A 162 -4.70 2.83 10.83
C ARG A 162 -4.93 4.07 11.67
N GLU A 163 -5.74 3.97 12.73
CA GLU A 163 -5.94 5.07 13.68
C GLU A 163 -4.65 5.46 14.38
N ALA A 164 -3.89 4.47 14.88
CA ALA A 164 -2.58 4.70 15.48
C ALA A 164 -1.62 5.36 14.48
N GLY A 165 -1.58 4.87 13.23
CA GLY A 165 -0.75 5.45 12.18
C GLY A 165 -1.13 6.89 11.81
N ARG A 166 -2.42 7.24 11.80
CA ARG A 166 -2.88 8.63 11.61
C ARG A 166 -2.47 9.53 12.78
N ALA A 167 -2.59 9.05 14.01
CA ALA A 167 -2.18 9.78 15.20
C ALA A 167 -0.66 10.04 15.19
N ASP A 168 0.14 9.05 14.79
CA ASP A 168 1.60 9.19 14.67
C ASP A 168 1.98 10.21 13.59
N ALA A 169 1.35 10.14 12.42
CA ALA A 169 1.57 11.10 11.35
C ALA A 169 1.22 12.54 11.78
N ALA A 170 0.11 12.73 12.50
CA ALA A 170 -0.28 14.03 13.05
C ALA A 170 0.77 14.57 14.04
N ARG A 171 1.25 13.72 14.97
CA ARG A 171 2.32 14.09 15.92
C ARG A 171 3.61 14.48 15.23
N GLN A 172 4.01 13.74 14.20
CA GLN A 172 5.20 14.06 13.39
C GLN A 172 5.03 15.38 12.61
N MET A 173 3.83 15.64 12.08
CA MET A 173 3.55 16.91 11.40
C MET A 173 3.63 18.10 12.36
N GLU A 174 3.11 17.97 13.58
CA GLU A 174 3.23 19.01 14.60
C GLU A 174 4.68 19.24 15.03
N ALA A 175 5.44 18.17 15.26
CA ALA A 175 6.87 18.26 15.56
C ALA A 175 7.65 18.95 14.44
N ASN A 176 7.40 18.58 13.18
CA ASN A 176 8.05 19.22 12.03
C ASN A 176 7.68 20.70 11.89
N LYS A 177 6.41 21.07 12.17
CA LYS A 177 6.00 22.49 12.18
C LYS A 177 6.77 23.29 13.23
N ARG A 178 6.96 22.73 14.44
CA ARG A 178 7.76 23.37 15.50
C ARG A 178 9.22 23.52 15.09
N LEU A 179 9.83 22.46 14.55
CA LEU A 179 11.22 22.52 14.05
C LEU A 179 11.40 23.55 12.94
N MET A 180 10.42 23.69 12.04
CA MET A 180 10.45 24.72 11.00
C MET A 180 10.34 26.13 11.57
N ALA A 181 9.52 26.34 12.59
CA ALA A 181 9.40 27.62 13.28
C ALA A 181 10.70 27.99 14.01
N GLU A 182 11.29 27.06 14.77
CA GLU A 182 12.59 27.25 15.44
C GLU A 182 13.70 27.56 14.43
N LYS A 183 13.75 26.83 13.30
CA LYS A 183 14.71 27.10 12.23
C LYS A 183 14.53 28.50 11.64
N ALA A 184 13.29 28.95 11.45
CA ALA A 184 13.02 30.29 10.94
C ALA A 184 13.45 31.38 11.94
N GLU A 185 13.22 31.17 13.23
CA GLU A 185 13.66 32.08 14.29
C GLU A 185 15.18 32.17 14.38
N LEU A 186 15.89 31.03 14.37
CA LEU A 186 17.35 31.00 14.37
C LEU A 186 17.95 31.68 13.14
N LEU A 187 17.32 31.54 11.96
CA LEU A 187 17.77 32.25 10.76
C LEU A 187 17.58 33.76 10.89
N ALA A 188 16.49 34.22 11.49
CA ALA A 188 16.26 35.65 11.76
C ALA A 188 17.30 36.22 12.74
N GLN A 189 17.58 35.52 13.84
CA GLN A 189 18.61 35.90 14.81
C GLN A 189 20.01 35.92 14.17
N ASN A 190 20.33 34.95 13.30
CA ASN A 190 21.62 34.92 12.61
C ASN A 190 21.77 36.11 11.66
N ALA A 191 20.71 36.48 10.93
CA ALA A 191 20.70 37.65 10.07
C ALA A 191 20.90 38.95 10.87
N GLU A 192 20.26 39.07 12.04
CA GLU A 192 20.43 40.21 12.93
C GLU A 192 21.86 40.28 13.48
N LEU A 193 22.42 39.16 13.96
CA LEU A 193 23.80 39.10 14.45
C LEU A 193 24.81 39.42 13.35
N GLN A 194 24.61 38.92 12.13
CA GLN A 194 25.46 39.28 10.98
C GLN A 194 25.38 40.77 10.65
N ALA A 195 24.19 41.38 10.71
CA ALA A 195 24.02 42.80 10.52
C ALA A 195 24.71 43.62 11.64
N GLN A 196 24.67 43.17 12.89
CA GLN A 196 25.39 43.80 14.00
C GLN A 196 26.91 43.70 13.81
N ILE A 197 27.42 42.53 13.40
CA ILE A 197 28.85 42.35 13.09
C ILE A 197 29.29 43.28 11.96
N GLN A 198 28.50 43.40 10.88
CA GLN A 198 28.81 44.33 9.78
C GLN A 198 28.80 45.79 10.23
N ARG A 199 27.86 46.20 11.10
CA ARG A 199 27.85 47.55 11.65
C ARG A 199 29.07 47.83 12.53
N LEU A 200 29.43 46.88 13.39
CA LEU A 200 30.60 46.99 14.28
C LEU A 200 31.92 46.96 13.50
N SER A 201 32.03 46.14 12.46
CA SER A 201 33.22 46.12 11.61
C SER A 201 33.36 47.43 10.82
N ALA A 202 32.25 47.97 10.28
CA ALA A 202 32.23 49.27 9.61
C ALA A 202 32.61 50.42 10.56
N SER A 203 32.13 50.42 11.82
CA SER A 203 32.51 51.44 12.81
C SER A 203 33.97 51.32 13.25
N THR A 204 34.53 50.11 13.30
CA THR A 204 35.93 49.88 13.68
C THR A 204 36.89 50.24 12.53
N SER A 205 36.52 50.00 11.28
CA SER A 205 37.28 50.44 10.10
C SER A 205 37.21 51.95 9.85
N GLY A 206 36.14 52.63 10.30
CA GLY A 206 36.03 54.09 10.25
C GLY A 206 36.79 54.83 11.36
N SER A 207 37.18 54.15 12.44
CA SER A 207 37.85 54.76 13.61
C SER A 207 39.39 54.63 13.59
N ASN A 208 40.00 54.14 12.50
CA ASN A 208 41.44 53.85 12.44
C ASN A 208 42.25 54.71 11.46
N THR A 209 41.74 55.88 11.04
CA THR A 209 42.49 56.83 10.19
C THR A 209 43.04 58.05 10.95
N GLN A 210 43.30 57.96 12.25
CA GLN A 210 44.00 59.04 12.94
C GLN A 210 45.11 58.55 13.88
N SER A 211 46.33 58.78 13.39
CA SER A 211 47.60 58.89 14.10
C SER A 211 48.25 57.59 14.59
N ARG A 212 49.16 57.05 13.76
CA ARG A 212 50.34 56.34 14.25
C ARG A 212 51.57 56.69 13.42
N SER A 213 52.06 57.90 13.60
CA SER A 213 53.46 58.24 13.38
C SER A 213 54.30 57.69 14.54
N ASP A 214 55.49 57.21 14.17
CA ASP A 214 56.64 56.87 15.01
C ASP A 214 56.62 55.54 15.78
N ILE A 215 57.33 54.56 15.19
CA ILE A 215 57.91 53.42 15.91
C ILE A 215 59.42 53.68 15.96
N PRO A 216 60.03 54.01 17.11
CA PRO A 216 61.47 53.82 17.28
C PRO A 216 61.75 52.35 17.65
N SER A 217 62.82 51.84 17.04
CA SER A 217 63.45 50.56 17.32
C SER A 217 63.81 50.40 18.80
N SER A 218 63.39 49.29 19.42
CA SER A 218 64.15 48.71 20.53
C SER A 218 64.02 47.18 20.52
N SER A 219 65.18 46.56 20.35
CA SER A 219 65.46 45.14 20.51
C SER A 219 65.03 44.59 21.87
N SER A 220 64.48 43.38 21.90
CA SER A 220 64.84 42.37 22.90
C SER A 220 64.49 40.98 22.41
N ALA A 221 65.53 40.16 22.27
CA ALA A 221 65.44 38.73 22.07
C ALA A 221 64.89 38.04 23.32
N SER A 222 64.13 36.95 23.18
CA SER A 222 64.31 35.67 23.90
C SER A 222 63.14 34.68 23.68
N ARG A 223 63.44 33.62 22.92
CA ARG A 223 63.18 32.17 23.15
C ARG A 223 61.83 31.63 23.66
N SER A 224 61.32 30.66 22.87
CA SER A 224 60.83 29.28 23.17
C SER A 224 59.76 29.09 24.26
N SER A 225 58.73 28.23 24.13
CA SER A 225 58.74 26.86 23.60
C SER A 225 57.33 26.36 23.23
N SER A 226 57.29 25.50 22.22
CA SER A 226 56.21 24.55 21.91
C SER A 226 55.96 23.56 23.04
N VAL A 227 54.70 23.21 23.30
CA VAL A 227 54.34 21.94 23.95
C VAL A 227 53.20 21.30 23.16
N ALA A 228 53.42 20.04 22.82
CA ALA A 228 52.51 19.09 22.21
C ALA A 228 51.56 18.48 23.25
#